data_AF-A0A1R1AI04-F1
#
_entry.id   AF-A0A1R1AI04-F1
#
_cell.length_a   1.000
_cell.length_b   1.000
_cell.length_c   1.000
_cell.angle_alpha   90.00
_cell.angle_beta   90.00
_cell.angle_gamma   90.00
#
_symmetry.space_group_name_H-M   'P 1'
#
loop_
_entity.id
_entity.type
_entity.pdbx_description
1 polymer ?
#
loop_
_entity_poly.entity_id
_entity_poly.type
_entity_poly.pdbx_seq_one_letter_code
_entity_poly.pdbx_strand_id
1 'polypeptide(L)'
;MDKQSMIAFILEEYAFVKEDNRAQFDAIILRLSGHKGGISLESLSTWEEDDLTQLYQILSGHKMTREYVPDIIQAYASIDRANLPSKISFGPIIETEQKWDKPRIHRQYGNYEVPQAINQLYELETELGRAMDLELGLIMQKYDFRYPCTPPDFIPFASSGSDGIHYCFVTDFGAVKDLEQAYIAVVSPMDFDSEIWLVAKNIKDFLRLIITDRSLLYNNPASFDDFFKKMREQKNESLAEEQSAALQRLKELFGLREITDLEQYIQSVREERAQAICMQTLDSIGVVPLSGQADYTAEGPLSINWNDRRALDAIVEDASAERKLAFLRDAQHKKLILEDRRMLRRCKRVLSELELYHELSNLLELVDQ
;
A
#
# COMPACT_ATOMS: atom_id res chain seq x y z
N MET A 1 -33.84 -6.87 -7.84
CA MET A 1 -34.79 -5.94 -8.47
C MET A 1 -34.68 -6.18 -9.97
N ASP A 2 -35.78 -6.26 -10.72
CA ASP A 2 -35.69 -6.54 -12.16
C ASP A 2 -35.19 -5.30 -12.95
N LYS A 3 -34.65 -5.54 -14.14
CA LYS A 3 -34.04 -4.51 -15.01
C LYS A 3 -34.96 -3.32 -15.27
N GLN A 4 -36.27 -3.53 -15.48
CA GLN A 4 -37.20 -2.44 -15.76
C GLN A 4 -37.43 -1.58 -14.52
N SER A 5 -37.56 -2.20 -13.35
CA SER A 5 -37.66 -1.50 -12.07
C SER A 5 -36.40 -0.67 -11.76
N MET A 6 -35.20 -1.17 -12.12
CA MET A 6 -33.96 -0.41 -11.92
C MET A 6 -33.90 0.83 -12.81
N ILE A 7 -34.24 0.68 -14.10
CA ILE A 7 -34.24 1.78 -15.06
C ILE A 7 -35.26 2.86 -14.65
N ALA A 8 -36.45 2.46 -14.21
CA ALA A 8 -37.46 3.38 -13.72
C ALA A 8 -36.96 4.20 -12.51
N PHE A 9 -36.33 3.53 -11.54
CA PHE A 9 -35.73 4.19 -10.37
C PHE A 9 -34.61 5.17 -10.77
N ILE A 10 -33.71 4.75 -11.66
CA ILE A 10 -32.59 5.57 -12.12
C ILE A 10 -33.11 6.85 -12.78
N LEU A 11 -34.12 6.75 -13.66
CA LEU A 11 -34.71 7.91 -14.32
C LEU A 11 -35.42 8.84 -13.34
N GLU A 12 -36.13 8.29 -12.36
CA GLU A 12 -36.80 9.07 -11.31
C GLU A 12 -35.79 9.85 -10.47
N GLU A 13 -34.74 9.19 -9.96
CA GLU A 13 -33.74 9.86 -9.12
C GLU A 13 -32.85 10.82 -9.90
N TYR A 14 -32.52 10.50 -11.16
CA TYR A 14 -31.78 11.40 -12.03
C TYR A 14 -32.55 12.71 -12.31
N ALA A 15 -33.88 12.68 -12.33
CA ALA A 15 -34.68 13.89 -12.50
C ALA A 15 -34.47 14.91 -11.37
N PHE A 16 -34.08 14.46 -10.16
CA PHE A 16 -33.77 15.31 -9.03
C PHE A 16 -32.35 15.89 -9.04
N VAL A 17 -31.48 15.43 -9.94
CA VAL A 17 -30.15 16.03 -10.14
C VAL A 17 -30.32 17.41 -10.78
N LYS A 18 -29.85 18.44 -10.05
CA LYS A 18 -29.89 19.84 -10.50
C LYS A 18 -29.20 19.99 -11.84
N GLU A 19 -29.77 20.82 -12.71
CA GLU A 19 -29.31 21.03 -14.09
C GLU A 19 -27.81 21.37 -14.17
N ASP A 20 -27.33 22.26 -13.30
CA ASP A 20 -25.91 22.65 -13.21
C ASP A 20 -24.97 21.49 -12.85
N ASN A 21 -25.48 20.44 -12.20
CA ASN A 21 -24.71 19.27 -11.77
C ASN A 21 -24.85 18.09 -12.75
N ARG A 22 -25.76 18.15 -13.73
CA ARG A 22 -25.98 17.05 -14.68
C ARG A 22 -24.76 16.80 -15.56
N ALA A 23 -24.10 17.87 -16.03
CA ALA A 23 -22.89 17.74 -16.83
C ALA A 23 -21.75 17.02 -16.07
N GLN A 24 -21.62 17.29 -14.77
CA GLN A 24 -20.64 16.62 -13.92
C GLN A 24 -21.03 15.17 -13.64
N PHE A 25 -22.32 14.90 -13.39
CA PHE A 25 -22.83 13.55 -13.19
C PHE A 25 -22.64 12.69 -14.43
N ASP A 26 -23.02 13.20 -15.61
CA ASP A 26 -22.85 12.52 -16.89
C ASP A 26 -21.37 12.23 -17.19
N ALA A 27 -20.46 13.14 -16.83
CA ALA A 27 -19.01 12.92 -16.96
C ALA A 27 -18.49 11.81 -16.03
N ILE A 28 -19.01 11.71 -14.80
CA ILE A 28 -18.67 10.62 -13.87
C ILE A 28 -19.17 9.28 -14.41
N ILE A 29 -20.39 9.25 -14.94
CA ILE A 29 -20.95 8.04 -15.55
C ILE A 29 -20.12 7.60 -16.77
N LEU A 30 -19.78 8.53 -17.67
CA LEU A 30 -18.90 8.25 -18.80
C LEU A 30 -17.56 7.66 -18.35
N ARG A 31 -17.00 8.15 -17.24
CA ARG A 31 -15.73 7.68 -16.68
C ARG A 31 -15.85 6.29 -16.03
N LEU A 32 -16.96 6.01 -15.35
CA LEU A 32 -17.13 4.77 -14.58
C LEU A 32 -17.59 3.59 -15.44
N SER A 33 -18.47 3.82 -16.43
CA SER A 33 -19.08 2.74 -17.21
C SER A 33 -18.72 2.78 -18.71
N GLY A 34 -17.94 3.78 -19.16
CA GLY A 34 -17.51 3.89 -20.55
C GLY A 34 -18.64 4.18 -21.56
N HIS A 35 -19.87 4.38 -21.09
CA HIS A 35 -21.05 4.57 -21.94
C HIS A 35 -21.13 6.00 -22.48
N LYS A 36 -21.18 6.11 -23.82
CA LYS A 36 -21.43 7.36 -24.54
C LYS A 36 -22.92 7.49 -24.82
N GLY A 37 -23.68 7.88 -23.81
CA GLY A 37 -25.12 8.12 -23.90
C GLY A 37 -25.61 8.77 -22.62
N GLY A 38 -26.52 9.76 -22.74
CA GLY A 38 -27.15 10.37 -21.57
C GLY A 38 -28.06 9.38 -20.84
N ILE A 39 -28.52 9.77 -19.65
CA ILE A 39 -29.42 8.95 -18.83
C ILE A 39 -30.85 9.07 -19.37
N SER A 40 -31.16 8.27 -20.40
CA SER A 40 -32.47 8.16 -21.02
C SER A 40 -32.97 6.71 -21.01
N LEU A 41 -34.29 6.52 -21.11
CA LEU A 41 -34.89 5.18 -21.17
C LEU A 41 -34.31 4.34 -22.32
N GLU A 42 -34.13 4.97 -23.49
CA GLU A 42 -33.56 4.32 -24.68
C GLU A 42 -32.11 3.89 -24.45
N SER A 43 -31.30 4.73 -23.80
CA SER A 43 -29.89 4.40 -23.52
C SER A 43 -29.78 3.31 -22.44
N LEU A 44 -30.44 3.49 -21.30
CA LEU A 44 -30.36 2.54 -20.18
C LEU A 44 -30.87 1.14 -20.54
N SER A 45 -31.80 1.04 -21.51
CA SER A 45 -32.29 -0.25 -21.99
C SER A 45 -31.21 -1.10 -22.67
N THR A 46 -30.21 -0.46 -23.27
CA THR A 46 -29.09 -1.13 -23.96
C THR A 46 -27.91 -1.44 -23.03
N TRP A 47 -27.96 -1.01 -21.78
CA TRP A 47 -26.86 -1.25 -20.82
C TRP A 47 -26.90 -2.67 -20.28
N GLU A 48 -25.71 -3.17 -19.91
CA GLU A 48 -25.57 -4.43 -19.20
C GLU A 48 -26.13 -4.33 -17.77
N GLU A 49 -26.53 -5.46 -17.20
CA GLU A 49 -27.20 -5.48 -15.89
C GLU A 49 -26.28 -5.02 -14.74
N ASP A 50 -24.98 -5.31 -14.84
CA ASP A 50 -23.98 -4.88 -13.86
C ASP A 50 -23.82 -3.35 -13.83
N ASP A 51 -23.77 -2.71 -15.00
CA ASP A 51 -23.68 -1.24 -15.12
C ASP A 51 -24.91 -0.55 -14.55
N LEU A 52 -26.10 -1.10 -14.83
CA LEU A 52 -27.35 -0.59 -14.27
C LEU A 52 -27.42 -0.80 -12.75
N THR A 53 -26.87 -1.90 -12.25
CA THR A 53 -26.80 -2.17 -10.80
C THR A 53 -25.90 -1.17 -10.11
N GLN A 54 -24.75 -0.87 -10.69
CA GLN A 54 -23.82 0.12 -10.14
C GLN A 54 -24.43 1.52 -10.12
N LEU A 55 -25.06 1.95 -11.22
CA LEU A 55 -25.74 3.24 -11.30
C LEU A 55 -26.91 3.34 -10.31
N TYR A 56 -27.68 2.27 -10.16
CA TYR A 56 -28.74 2.17 -9.16
C TYR A 56 -28.21 2.38 -7.73
N GLN A 57 -27.11 1.73 -7.36
CA GLN A 57 -26.51 1.86 -6.03
C GLN A 57 -26.07 3.30 -5.73
N ILE A 58 -25.44 3.97 -6.72
CA ILE A 58 -25.01 5.37 -6.59
C ILE A 58 -26.22 6.28 -6.35
N LEU A 59 -27.26 6.17 -7.17
CA LEU A 59 -28.46 7.00 -7.04
C LEU A 59 -29.29 6.67 -5.79
N SER A 60 -29.27 5.42 -5.33
CA SER A 60 -29.89 5.02 -4.06
C SER A 60 -29.22 5.70 -2.87
N GLY A 61 -27.88 5.74 -2.83
CA GLY A 61 -27.15 6.50 -1.81
C GLY A 61 -27.45 8.01 -1.87
N HIS A 62 -27.61 8.56 -3.08
CA HIS A 62 -27.98 9.96 -3.26
C HIS A 62 -29.40 10.26 -2.75
N LYS A 63 -30.37 9.38 -3.05
CA LYS A 63 -31.74 9.46 -2.52
C LYS A 63 -31.74 9.45 -0.99
N MET A 64 -31.04 8.51 -0.37
CA MET A 64 -30.92 8.45 1.09
C MET A 64 -30.37 9.75 1.67
N THR A 65 -29.34 10.32 1.03
CA THR A 65 -28.77 11.59 1.46
C THR A 65 -29.79 12.73 1.35
N ARG A 66 -30.51 12.81 0.23
CA ARG A 66 -31.51 13.85 -0.03
C ARG A 66 -32.70 13.78 0.93
N GLU A 67 -33.21 12.58 1.20
CA GLU A 67 -34.40 12.39 2.03
C GLU A 67 -34.10 12.51 3.53
N TYR A 68 -33.01 11.93 4.02
CA TYR A 68 -32.80 11.78 5.46
C TYR A 68 -31.82 12.78 6.08
N VAL A 69 -30.92 13.40 5.30
CA VAL A 69 -29.98 14.39 5.86
C VAL A 69 -30.65 15.68 6.34
N PRO A 70 -31.66 16.25 5.64
CA PRO A 70 -32.37 17.43 6.15
C PRO A 70 -33.05 17.16 7.50
N ASP A 71 -33.67 15.98 7.66
CA ASP A 71 -34.29 15.56 8.91
C ASP A 71 -33.26 15.42 10.03
N ILE A 72 -32.06 14.89 9.72
CA ILE A 72 -30.96 14.81 10.69
C ILE A 72 -30.50 16.21 11.09
N ILE A 73 -30.27 17.12 10.15
CA ILE A 73 -29.83 18.49 10.46
C ILE A 73 -30.89 19.23 11.27
N GLN A 74 -32.18 19.06 10.94
CA GLN A 74 -33.29 19.68 11.64
C GLN A 74 -33.53 19.06 13.02
N ALA A 75 -33.35 17.75 13.18
CA ALA A 75 -33.31 17.07 14.47
C ALA A 75 -32.15 17.62 15.33
N TYR A 76 -30.95 17.76 14.78
CA TYR A 76 -29.80 18.33 15.49
C TYR A 76 -30.00 19.81 15.88
N ALA A 77 -30.67 20.59 15.03
CA ALA A 77 -30.95 22.00 15.28
C ALA A 77 -32.10 22.21 16.28
N SER A 78 -33.05 21.28 16.36
CA SER A 78 -34.22 21.36 17.27
C SER A 78 -33.96 20.77 18.67
N ILE A 79 -32.82 20.13 18.88
CA ILE A 79 -32.39 19.70 20.21
C ILE A 79 -32.12 20.93 21.08
N ASP A 80 -32.97 21.14 22.10
CA ASP A 80 -32.75 22.12 23.17
C ASP A 80 -31.52 21.71 23.98
N ARG A 81 -30.37 22.29 23.61
CA ARG A 81 -29.07 22.00 24.23
C ARG A 81 -29.05 22.27 25.74
N ALA A 82 -30.01 23.04 26.27
CA ALA A 82 -30.08 23.36 27.70
C ALA A 82 -30.70 22.23 28.55
N ASN A 83 -31.49 21.33 27.97
CA ASN A 83 -32.25 20.29 28.68
C ASN A 83 -31.90 18.85 28.25
N LEU A 84 -30.82 18.66 27.52
CA LEU A 84 -30.28 17.32 27.27
C LEU A 84 -29.94 16.64 28.62
N PRO A 85 -30.42 15.41 28.88
CA PRO A 85 -30.10 14.67 30.11
C PRO A 85 -28.68 14.12 30.03
N SER A 86 -27.69 15.02 30.05
CA SER A 86 -26.28 14.66 30.09
C SER A 86 -25.41 15.80 30.59
N LYS A 87 -25.58 16.17 31.86
CA LYS A 87 -24.37 16.34 32.68
C LYS A 87 -23.84 14.95 33.04
N ILE A 88 -23.33 14.24 32.03
CA ILE A 88 -22.20 13.36 32.30
C ILE A 88 -21.03 14.32 32.47
N SER A 89 -20.76 14.70 33.71
CA SER A 89 -19.46 15.28 34.05
C SER A 89 -18.46 14.15 33.91
N PHE A 90 -17.67 14.16 32.84
CA PHE A 90 -16.47 13.32 32.72
C PHE A 90 -15.37 13.85 33.65
N GLY A 91 -15.67 14.15 34.92
CA GLY A 91 -14.75 14.87 35.81
C GLY A 91 -14.20 16.14 35.14
N PRO A 92 -13.04 16.66 35.56
CA PRO A 92 -12.18 17.33 34.61
C PRO A 92 -11.84 16.32 33.50
N ILE A 93 -11.89 16.76 32.24
CA ILE A 93 -11.06 16.12 31.22
C ILE A 93 -9.64 16.32 31.72
N ILE A 94 -9.15 15.32 32.46
CA ILE A 94 -7.73 15.10 32.51
C ILE A 94 -7.47 14.78 31.05
N GLU A 95 -6.87 15.73 30.32
CA GLU A 95 -5.97 15.34 29.26
C GLU A 95 -4.97 14.43 29.98
N THR A 96 -5.30 13.15 30.07
CA THR A 96 -4.27 12.16 29.90
C THR A 96 -3.79 12.54 28.52
N GLU A 97 -2.72 13.35 28.47
CA GLU A 97 -1.76 13.26 27.39
C GLU A 97 -1.75 11.77 27.09
N GLN A 98 -2.36 11.39 25.98
CA GLN A 98 -2.06 10.09 25.42
C GLN A 98 -0.55 10.21 25.30
N LYS A 99 0.15 9.59 26.25
CA LYS A 99 1.59 9.42 26.18
C LYS A 99 1.72 8.49 25.00
N TRP A 100 1.69 9.07 23.81
CA TRP A 100 2.39 8.50 22.68
C TRP A 100 3.78 8.29 23.24
N ASP A 101 4.09 7.02 23.48
CA ASP A 101 5.44 6.63 23.83
C ASP A 101 6.33 7.35 22.82
N LYS A 102 7.36 8.06 23.31
CA LYS A 102 8.28 8.78 22.42
C LYS A 102 8.65 7.84 21.27
N PRO A 103 8.50 8.28 20.01
CA PRO A 103 8.70 7.41 18.87
C PRO A 103 10.06 6.72 18.99
N ARG A 104 10.03 5.38 19.07
CA ARG A 104 11.22 4.57 19.32
C ARG A 104 11.84 4.23 17.98
N ILE A 105 12.38 5.24 17.30
CA ILE A 105 13.02 5.12 15.99
C ILE A 105 14.02 3.95 15.99
N HIS A 106 14.85 3.82 17.03
CA HIS A 106 15.82 2.73 17.17
C HIS A 106 15.21 1.31 17.21
N ARG A 107 13.95 1.15 17.61
CA ARG A 107 13.30 -0.17 17.63
C ARG A 107 12.98 -0.66 16.22
N GLN A 108 12.48 0.23 15.38
CA GLN A 108 12.05 -0.05 14.00
C GLN A 108 13.21 -0.54 13.11
N TYR A 109 14.40 0.02 13.32
CA TYR A 109 15.61 -0.36 12.59
C TYR A 109 16.40 -1.48 13.27
N GLY A 110 15.96 -1.98 14.43
CA GLY A 110 16.60 -3.10 15.12
C GLY A 110 18.11 -2.92 15.32
N ASN A 111 18.89 -3.80 14.67
CA ASN A 111 20.36 -3.79 14.73
C ASN A 111 21.01 -2.95 13.62
N TYR A 112 20.22 -2.36 12.72
CA TYR A 112 20.74 -1.53 11.64
C TYR A 112 21.03 -0.12 12.13
N GLU A 113 22.10 0.47 11.61
CA GLU A 113 22.27 1.91 11.70
C GLU A 113 21.16 2.60 10.89
N VAL A 114 20.58 3.65 11.48
CA VAL A 114 19.57 4.46 10.78
C VAL A 114 20.27 5.17 9.61
N PRO A 115 19.81 4.99 8.36
CA PRO A 115 20.44 5.63 7.21
C PRO A 115 20.55 7.15 7.39
N GLN A 116 21.65 7.72 6.90
CA GLN A 116 21.81 9.18 6.88
C GLN A 116 20.67 9.82 6.08
N ALA A 117 20.25 9.19 4.98
CA ALA A 117 19.14 9.66 4.18
C ALA A 117 17.84 9.75 4.98
N ILE A 118 17.57 8.77 5.86
CA ILE A 118 16.39 8.79 6.73
C ILE A 118 16.47 9.93 7.74
N ASN A 119 17.63 10.16 8.36
CA ASN A 119 17.80 11.28 9.29
C ASN A 119 17.54 12.62 8.60
N GLN A 120 18.07 12.80 7.38
CA GLN A 120 17.82 13.99 6.56
C GLN A 120 16.35 14.14 6.17
N LEU A 121 15.63 13.04 5.91
CA LEU A 121 14.19 13.08 5.63
C LEU A 121 13.36 13.47 6.85
N TYR A 122 13.74 13.09 8.07
CA TYR A 122 13.07 13.59 9.29
C TYR A 122 13.32 15.10 9.51
N GLU A 123 14.52 15.58 9.23
CA GLU A 123 14.82 17.02 9.23
C GLU A 123 13.99 17.75 8.17
N LEU A 124 13.88 17.18 6.98
CA LEU A 124 13.07 17.73 5.88
C LEU A 124 11.58 17.73 6.21
N GLU A 125 11.05 16.69 6.86
CA GLU A 125 9.66 16.65 7.34
C GLU A 125 9.40 17.78 8.35
N THR A 126 10.37 18.06 9.23
CA THR A 126 10.29 19.17 10.20
C THR A 126 10.29 20.53 9.49
N GLU A 127 11.07 20.66 8.42
CA GLU A 127 11.14 21.87 7.59
C GLU A 127 9.86 22.11 6.77
N LEU A 128 9.37 21.08 6.08
CA LEU A 128 8.26 21.18 5.11
C LEU A 128 6.88 20.99 5.74
N GLY A 129 6.78 20.35 6.90
CA GLY A 129 5.51 20.02 7.54
C GLY A 129 4.59 19.24 6.60
N ARG A 130 3.35 19.72 6.43
CA ARG A 130 2.34 19.05 5.59
C ARG A 130 2.72 18.98 4.10
N ALA A 131 3.64 19.80 3.62
CA ALA A 131 4.09 19.71 2.23
C ALA A 131 4.88 18.42 1.94
N MET A 132 5.48 17.80 2.97
CA MET A 132 6.13 16.48 2.83
C MET A 132 5.12 15.41 2.36
N ASP A 133 3.94 15.40 2.98
CA ASP A 133 2.84 14.52 2.61
C ASP A 133 2.19 14.97 1.28
N LEU A 134 1.66 16.20 1.24
CA LEU A 134 0.82 16.66 0.13
C LEU A 134 1.55 16.81 -1.20
N GLU A 135 2.84 17.17 -1.16
CA GLU A 135 3.61 17.45 -2.38
C GLU A 135 4.60 16.33 -2.72
N LEU A 136 5.19 15.64 -1.73
CA LEU A 136 6.14 14.55 -1.97
C LEU A 136 5.54 13.17 -1.79
N GLY A 137 4.36 13.05 -1.17
CA GLY A 137 3.74 11.76 -0.87
C GLY A 137 4.48 10.98 0.21
N LEU A 138 5.15 11.67 1.14
CA LEU A 138 5.95 11.06 2.18
C LEU A 138 5.44 11.44 3.57
N ILE A 139 4.96 10.45 4.30
CA ILE A 139 4.71 10.52 5.74
C ILE A 139 5.77 9.66 6.42
N MET A 140 6.69 10.28 7.17
CA MET A 140 7.79 9.55 7.76
C MET A 140 7.30 8.63 8.87
N GLN A 141 7.72 7.36 8.80
CA GLN A 141 7.31 6.36 9.77
C GLN A 141 8.06 6.57 11.08
N LYS A 142 7.35 6.79 12.18
CA LYS A 142 7.94 7.02 13.52
C LYS A 142 7.71 5.87 14.50
N TYR A 143 6.89 4.92 14.11
CA TYR A 143 6.50 3.73 14.87
C TYR A 143 6.58 2.51 13.98
N ASP A 144 6.90 1.36 14.56
CA ASP A 144 6.98 0.10 13.81
C ASP A 144 5.56 -0.46 13.56
N PHE A 145 4.85 0.16 12.62
CA PHE A 145 3.54 -0.28 12.17
C PHE A 145 3.69 -1.12 10.92
N ARG A 146 3.04 -2.29 10.90
CA ARG A 146 3.23 -3.30 9.87
C ARG A 146 1.90 -3.95 9.54
N TYR A 147 1.57 -4.03 8.25
CA TYR A 147 0.41 -4.77 7.79
C TYR A 147 0.71 -6.26 7.72
N PRO A 148 -0.31 -7.14 7.78
CA PRO A 148 -0.17 -8.58 7.56
C PRO A 148 0.68 -9.00 6.36
N CYS A 149 0.62 -8.22 5.27
CA CYS A 149 1.38 -8.46 4.04
C CYS A 149 2.83 -8.00 4.11
N THR A 150 3.25 -7.20 5.10
CA THR A 150 4.61 -6.67 5.23
C THR A 150 5.56 -7.76 5.73
N PRO A 151 6.52 -8.26 4.93
CA PRO A 151 7.43 -9.31 5.36
C PRO A 151 8.25 -8.92 6.61
N PRO A 152 8.64 -9.87 7.47
CA PRO A 152 9.39 -9.53 8.69
C PRO A 152 10.80 -9.01 8.42
N ASP A 153 11.35 -9.30 7.25
CA ASP A 153 12.65 -8.78 6.79
C ASP A 153 12.53 -7.44 6.04
N PHE A 154 11.36 -6.82 6.07
CA PHE A 154 11.14 -5.48 5.56
C PHE A 154 11.16 -4.48 6.71
N ILE A 155 11.76 -3.31 6.50
CA ILE A 155 11.72 -2.21 7.48
C ILE A 155 10.97 -1.04 6.83
N PRO A 156 9.70 -0.80 7.21
CA PRO A 156 8.96 0.39 6.78
C PRO A 156 9.73 1.64 7.18
N PHE A 157 9.77 2.68 6.36
CA PHE A 157 10.42 3.96 6.71
C PHE A 157 9.57 5.20 6.40
N ALA A 158 8.65 5.08 5.44
CA ALA A 158 7.66 6.12 5.13
C ALA A 158 6.41 5.49 4.54
N SER A 159 5.32 6.24 4.49
CA SER A 159 4.07 5.86 3.86
C SER A 159 3.51 6.96 2.98
N SER A 160 2.56 6.58 2.14
CA SER A 160 1.92 7.51 1.21
C SER A 160 0.71 8.25 1.81
N GLY A 161 0.22 7.81 2.97
CA GLY A 161 -1.03 8.28 3.58
C GLY A 161 -2.31 7.75 2.92
N SER A 162 -2.22 6.97 1.83
CA SER A 162 -3.36 6.38 1.13
C SER A 162 -3.31 4.86 1.17
N ASP A 163 -4.46 4.21 1.36
CA ASP A 163 -4.66 2.76 1.20
C ASP A 163 -3.70 1.85 2.00
N GLY A 164 -3.07 2.40 3.04
CA GLY A 164 -2.05 1.70 3.81
C GLY A 164 -0.73 1.48 3.06
N ILE A 165 -0.53 2.13 1.91
CA ILE A 165 0.69 2.00 1.11
C ILE A 165 1.89 2.54 1.88
N HIS A 166 2.93 1.72 1.98
CA HIS A 166 4.16 2.07 2.68
C HIS A 166 5.41 1.58 1.96
N TYR A 167 6.52 2.23 2.25
CA TYR A 167 7.82 2.03 1.62
C TYR A 167 8.77 1.38 2.60
N CYS A 168 9.42 0.31 2.16
CA CYS A 168 10.21 -0.56 3.01
C CYS A 168 11.61 -0.75 2.45
N PHE A 169 12.61 -0.77 3.34
CA PHE A 169 13.89 -1.39 3.04
C PHE A 169 13.73 -2.91 3.01
N VAL A 170 14.27 -3.56 1.98
CA VAL A 170 14.36 -5.03 1.88
C VAL A 170 15.71 -5.47 2.44
N THR A 171 15.70 -6.08 3.62
CA THR A 171 16.94 -6.43 4.34
C THR A 171 17.49 -7.80 3.98
N ASP A 172 16.71 -8.61 3.27
CA ASP A 172 17.05 -9.96 2.88
C ASP A 172 17.47 -10.83 4.08
N PHE A 173 16.65 -10.78 5.13
CA PHE A 173 16.89 -11.51 6.38
C PHE A 173 18.29 -11.26 6.96
N GLY A 174 18.75 -10.01 6.92
CA GLY A 174 20.07 -9.65 7.42
C GLY A 174 21.22 -9.85 6.44
N ALA A 175 20.99 -10.28 5.20
CA ALA A 175 22.05 -10.36 4.20
C ALA A 175 22.54 -8.95 3.82
N VAL A 176 21.64 -7.97 3.71
CA VAL A 176 22.03 -6.56 3.56
C VAL A 176 22.51 -6.04 4.92
N LYS A 177 23.67 -5.41 4.97
CA LYS A 177 24.25 -4.84 6.22
C LYS A 177 24.08 -3.34 6.33
N ASP A 178 23.99 -2.65 5.19
CA ASP A 178 23.83 -1.21 5.11
C ASP A 178 22.49 -0.90 4.42
N LEU A 179 21.57 -0.30 5.15
CA LEU A 179 20.25 0.07 4.65
C LEU A 179 20.31 1.17 3.58
N GLU A 180 21.39 1.95 3.50
CA GLU A 180 21.60 2.88 2.37
C GLU A 180 21.76 2.13 1.04
N GLN A 181 22.07 0.82 1.06
CA GLN A 181 22.21 -0.04 -0.12
C GLN A 181 21.05 -1.04 -0.29
N ALA A 182 20.10 -1.07 0.64
CA ALA A 182 18.98 -2.00 0.58
C ALA A 182 18.00 -1.61 -0.53
N TYR A 183 17.48 -2.58 -1.28
CA TYR A 183 16.38 -2.34 -2.20
C TYR A 183 15.19 -1.71 -1.47
N ILE A 184 14.42 -0.90 -2.19
CA ILE A 184 13.18 -0.31 -1.71
C ILE A 184 12.00 -1.02 -2.38
N ALA A 185 11.14 -1.58 -1.55
CA ALA A 185 9.86 -2.14 -1.94
C ALA A 185 8.72 -1.18 -1.57
N VAL A 186 7.68 -1.19 -2.40
CA VAL A 186 6.35 -0.68 -2.02
C VAL A 186 5.54 -1.86 -1.51
N VAL A 187 4.79 -1.65 -0.44
CA VAL A 187 3.78 -2.58 0.07
C VAL A 187 2.44 -1.87 0.03
N SER A 188 1.48 -2.43 -0.71
CA SER A 188 0.10 -1.96 -0.86
C SER A 188 -0.87 -3.04 -0.38
N PRO A 189 -1.39 -2.93 0.86
CA PRO A 189 -2.32 -3.91 1.42
C PRO A 189 -3.62 -4.08 0.62
N MET A 190 -4.00 -3.08 -0.18
CA MET A 190 -5.23 -3.09 -0.98
C MET A 190 -5.06 -3.78 -2.35
N ASP A 191 -3.82 -4.03 -2.79
CA ASP A 191 -3.53 -4.76 -4.04
C ASP A 191 -3.41 -6.26 -3.78
N PHE A 192 -4.54 -6.88 -3.41
CA PHE A 192 -4.63 -8.30 -3.06
C PHE A 192 -3.91 -9.21 -4.08
N ASP A 193 -3.17 -10.21 -3.57
CA ASP A 193 -2.37 -11.18 -4.34
C ASP A 193 -1.16 -10.59 -5.10
N SER A 194 -0.94 -9.28 -5.04
CA SER A 194 0.23 -8.61 -5.64
C SER A 194 0.71 -7.46 -4.75
N GLU A 195 0.64 -7.60 -3.43
CA GLU A 195 0.77 -6.47 -2.50
C GLU A 195 2.16 -5.82 -2.51
N ILE A 196 3.18 -6.44 -3.13
CA ILE A 196 4.58 -6.03 -2.98
C ILE A 196 5.26 -5.95 -4.34
N TRP A 197 5.95 -4.84 -4.60
CA TRP A 197 6.84 -4.72 -5.76
C TRP A 197 8.08 -3.89 -5.43
N LEU A 198 9.20 -4.22 -6.09
CA LEU A 198 10.43 -3.44 -6.00
C LEU A 198 10.33 -2.20 -6.87
N VAL A 199 10.75 -1.06 -6.32
CA VAL A 199 10.78 0.21 -7.04
C VAL A 199 12.19 0.78 -7.16
N ALA A 200 13.08 0.54 -6.20
CA ALA A 200 14.43 1.09 -6.25
C ALA A 200 15.53 0.16 -5.72
N LYS A 201 16.77 0.39 -6.19
CA LYS A 201 17.96 -0.34 -5.70
C LYS A 201 18.43 0.12 -4.33
N ASN A 202 18.10 1.34 -3.96
CA ASN A 202 18.49 1.98 -2.70
C ASN A 202 17.60 3.20 -2.42
N ILE A 203 17.73 3.75 -1.21
CA ILE A 203 16.97 4.95 -0.80
C ILE A 203 17.24 6.15 -1.69
N LYS A 204 18.48 6.33 -2.19
CA LYS A 204 18.81 7.45 -3.07
C LYS A 204 18.08 7.35 -4.40
N ASP A 205 18.02 6.17 -5.00
CA ASP A 205 17.28 5.94 -6.23
C ASP A 205 15.76 6.01 -5.99
N PHE A 206 15.27 5.63 -4.81
CA PHE A 206 13.88 5.88 -4.42
C PHE A 206 13.54 7.37 -4.41
N LEU A 207 14.42 8.22 -3.83
CA LEU A 207 14.23 9.67 -3.88
C LEU A 207 14.32 10.21 -5.32
N ARG A 208 15.15 9.60 -6.18
CA ARG A 208 15.17 9.93 -7.62
C ARG A 208 13.85 9.57 -8.32
N LEU A 209 13.17 8.49 -7.92
CA LEU A 209 11.86 8.15 -8.44
C LEU A 209 10.82 9.21 -8.09
N ILE A 210 10.78 9.67 -6.83
CA ILE A 210 9.83 10.70 -6.39
C ILE A 210 9.93 11.97 -7.25
N ILE A 211 11.15 12.41 -7.56
CA ILE A 211 11.36 13.61 -8.38
C ILE A 211 11.17 13.38 -9.88
N THR A 212 11.10 12.12 -10.33
CA THR A 212 10.94 11.76 -11.75
C THR A 212 9.49 11.48 -12.07
N ASP A 213 8.91 10.49 -11.38
CA ASP A 213 7.52 10.08 -11.50
C ASP A 213 7.12 9.21 -10.30
N ARG A 214 6.22 9.74 -9.48
CA ARG A 214 5.71 9.07 -8.29
C ARG A 214 4.58 8.07 -8.58
N SER A 215 4.03 8.04 -9.80
CA SER A 215 2.87 7.18 -10.12
C SER A 215 3.15 5.68 -9.92
N LEU A 216 4.41 5.26 -10.04
CA LEU A 216 4.90 3.90 -9.72
C LEU A 216 4.77 3.52 -8.24
N LEU A 217 4.64 4.50 -7.34
CA LEU A 217 4.51 4.27 -5.90
C LEU A 217 3.06 4.00 -5.47
N TYR A 218 2.09 4.31 -6.34
CA TYR A 218 0.66 4.20 -6.03
C TYR A 218 -0.07 3.19 -6.91
N ASN A 219 0.45 2.92 -8.10
CA ASN A 219 -0.19 2.02 -9.05
C ASN A 219 0.62 0.74 -9.13
N ASN A 220 0.18 -0.30 -8.44
CA ASN A 220 0.71 -1.63 -8.65
C ASN A 220 0.40 -2.08 -10.09
N PRO A 221 1.43 -2.28 -10.91
CA PRO A 221 1.18 -2.67 -12.28
C PRO A 221 1.07 -4.20 -12.33
N ALA A 222 -0.09 -4.73 -12.71
CA ALA A 222 -0.26 -6.17 -13.00
C ALA A 222 0.85 -6.68 -13.95
N SER A 223 1.32 -5.81 -14.84
CA SER A 223 2.65 -5.87 -15.46
C SER A 223 3.21 -4.46 -15.60
N PHE A 224 4.49 -4.27 -15.27
CA PHE A 224 5.20 -3.01 -15.54
C PHE A 224 5.11 -2.60 -17.01
N ASP A 225 5.06 -3.56 -17.95
CA ASP A 225 4.90 -3.27 -19.38
C ASP A 225 3.58 -2.55 -19.67
N ASP A 226 2.49 -3.00 -19.03
CA ASP A 226 1.17 -2.38 -19.16
C ASP A 226 1.14 -0.98 -18.53
N PHE A 227 1.87 -0.79 -17.43
CA PHE A 227 2.00 0.51 -16.79
C PHE A 227 2.76 1.50 -17.67
N PHE A 228 3.93 1.12 -18.19
CA PHE A 228 4.69 2.00 -19.07
C PHE A 228 3.96 2.26 -20.39
N LYS A 229 3.18 1.30 -20.88
CA LYS A 229 2.26 1.52 -22.00
C LYS A 229 1.22 2.60 -21.69
N LYS A 230 0.50 2.49 -20.57
CA LYS A 230 -0.48 3.50 -20.14
C LYS A 230 0.16 4.86 -19.90
N MET A 231 1.36 4.92 -19.31
CA MET A 231 2.10 6.16 -19.13
C MET A 231 2.46 6.83 -20.46
N ARG A 232 2.92 6.07 -21.46
CA ARG A 232 3.19 6.61 -22.80
C ARG A 232 1.93 7.17 -23.46
N GLU A 233 0.78 6.53 -23.23
CA GLU A 233 -0.52 7.00 -23.73
C GLU A 233 -0.96 8.30 -23.03
N GLN A 234 -0.81 8.39 -21.70
CA GLN A 234 -1.19 9.57 -20.89
C GLN A 234 -0.25 10.78 -21.04
N LYS A 235 1.06 10.54 -21.23
CA LYS A 235 2.05 11.62 -21.40
C LYS A 235 1.83 12.45 -22.66
N ASN A 236 1.09 11.91 -23.64
CA ASN A 236 0.67 12.65 -24.83
C ASN A 236 -0.50 13.63 -24.56
N GLU A 237 -1.13 13.57 -23.39
CA GLU A 237 -2.33 14.34 -23.04
C GLU A 237 -2.12 15.33 -21.87
N SER A 238 -0.98 15.32 -21.18
CA SER A 238 -0.72 16.11 -19.97
C SER A 238 0.05 17.42 -20.23
N LEU A 239 -0.46 18.51 -19.66
CA LEU A 239 0.26 19.78 -19.46
C LEU A 239 1.29 19.60 -18.35
N ALA A 240 2.50 20.12 -18.55
CA ALA A 240 3.60 20.06 -17.58
C ALA A 240 3.17 20.62 -16.21
N GLU A 241 3.20 19.79 -15.18
CA GLU A 241 3.00 20.23 -13.80
C GLU A 241 4.14 21.17 -13.39
N GLU A 242 3.81 22.33 -12.82
CA GLU A 242 4.80 23.21 -12.19
C GLU A 242 5.48 22.45 -11.04
N GLN A 243 6.82 22.39 -11.06
CA GLN A 243 7.58 21.72 -10.01
C GLN A 243 7.35 22.44 -8.68
N SER A 244 6.88 21.68 -7.68
CA SER A 244 6.57 22.23 -6.38
C SER A 244 7.82 22.62 -5.60
N ALA A 245 7.70 23.57 -4.65
CA ALA A 245 8.81 24.03 -3.84
C ALA A 245 9.40 22.90 -2.97
N ALA A 246 8.57 21.98 -2.46
CA ALA A 246 9.02 20.81 -1.73
C ALA A 246 9.89 19.89 -2.60
N LEU A 247 9.51 19.69 -3.86
CA LEU A 247 10.24 18.84 -4.80
C LEU A 247 11.61 19.44 -5.13
N GLN A 248 11.67 20.75 -5.34
CA GLN A 248 12.94 21.47 -5.53
C GLN A 248 13.83 21.37 -4.29
N ARG A 249 13.26 21.50 -3.10
CA ARG A 249 14.01 21.38 -1.85
C ARG A 249 14.59 19.98 -1.65
N LEU A 250 13.81 18.93 -1.97
CA LEU A 250 14.28 17.54 -1.95
C LEU A 250 15.44 17.34 -2.95
N LYS A 251 15.33 17.87 -4.17
CA LYS A 251 16.39 17.82 -5.19
C LYS A 251 17.69 18.43 -4.70
N GLU A 252 17.62 19.60 -4.07
CA GLU A 252 18.78 20.33 -3.56
C GLU A 252 19.44 19.63 -2.36
N LEU A 253 18.63 19.18 -1.39
CA LEU A 253 19.13 18.53 -0.17
C LEU A 253 19.96 17.27 -0.47
N PHE A 254 19.50 16.46 -1.44
CA PHE A 254 20.11 15.18 -1.78
C PHE A 254 20.94 15.21 -3.08
N GLY A 255 21.04 16.37 -3.74
CA GLY A 255 21.76 16.51 -5.01
C GLY A 255 21.22 15.60 -6.12
N LEU A 256 19.90 15.45 -6.21
CA LEU A 256 19.25 14.44 -7.04
C LEU A 256 19.14 14.87 -8.50
N ARG A 257 19.10 13.87 -9.38
CA ARG A 257 18.79 14.03 -10.81
C ARG A 257 17.72 13.02 -11.19
N GLU A 258 16.80 13.46 -12.03
CA GLU A 258 15.74 12.64 -12.59
C GLU A 258 16.31 11.40 -13.31
N ILE A 259 15.53 10.33 -13.33
CA ILE A 259 15.86 9.10 -14.04
C ILE A 259 15.52 9.31 -15.51
N THR A 260 16.53 9.22 -16.38
CA THR A 260 16.38 9.53 -17.82
C THR A 260 15.45 8.55 -18.52
N ASP A 261 15.58 7.25 -18.24
CA ASP A 261 14.73 6.20 -18.76
C ASP A 261 14.21 5.37 -17.58
N LEU A 262 12.99 5.68 -17.17
CA LEU A 262 12.36 5.07 -16.01
C LEU A 262 11.99 3.59 -16.27
N GLU A 263 11.57 3.26 -17.49
CA GLU A 263 11.22 1.90 -17.89
C GLU A 263 12.46 1.00 -17.87
N GLN A 264 13.55 1.45 -18.51
CA GLN A 264 14.82 0.76 -18.48
C GLN A 264 15.37 0.62 -17.06
N TYR A 265 15.23 1.66 -16.24
CA TYR A 265 15.68 1.62 -14.85
C TYR A 265 14.94 0.55 -14.05
N ILE A 266 13.60 0.54 -14.07
CA ILE A 266 12.79 -0.47 -13.36
C ILE A 266 13.09 -1.88 -13.87
N GLN A 267 13.26 -2.05 -15.18
CA GLN A 267 13.67 -3.34 -15.75
C GLN A 267 15.02 -3.79 -15.18
N SER A 268 16.01 -2.89 -15.06
CA SER A 268 17.30 -3.22 -14.47
C SER A 268 17.22 -3.60 -12.99
N VAL A 269 16.33 -2.95 -12.20
CA VAL A 269 16.09 -3.30 -10.79
C VAL A 269 15.63 -4.76 -10.69
N ARG A 270 14.68 -5.16 -11.55
CA ARG A 270 14.11 -6.50 -11.57
C ARG A 270 15.11 -7.55 -12.05
N GLU A 271 15.87 -7.25 -13.10
CA GLU A 271 16.89 -8.16 -13.63
C GLU A 271 18.01 -8.41 -12.62
N GLU A 272 18.52 -7.35 -11.98
CA GLU A 272 19.53 -7.47 -10.94
C GLU A 272 19.01 -8.25 -9.74
N ARG A 273 17.75 -7.99 -9.32
CA ARG A 273 17.14 -8.78 -8.25
C ARG A 273 17.04 -10.26 -8.63
N ALA A 274 16.56 -10.57 -9.84
CA ALA A 274 16.40 -11.93 -10.32
C ALA A 274 17.73 -12.69 -10.40
N GLN A 275 18.83 -11.99 -10.66
CA GLN A 275 20.19 -12.56 -10.63
C GLN A 275 20.74 -12.78 -9.22
N ALA A 276 20.27 -12.01 -8.23
CA ALA A 276 20.74 -12.09 -6.86
C ALA A 276 20.04 -13.18 -6.02
N ILE A 277 18.81 -13.54 -6.37
CA ILE A 277 18.02 -14.52 -5.62
C ILE A 277 18.40 -15.97 -5.96
N CYS A 278 18.34 -16.85 -4.96
CA CYS A 278 18.52 -18.29 -5.11
C CYS A 278 17.22 -19.09 -4.99
N MET A 279 16.14 -18.46 -4.49
CA MET A 279 14.80 -19.05 -4.39
C MET A 279 13.77 -18.00 -4.78
N GLN A 280 12.85 -18.36 -5.67
CA GLN A 280 11.66 -17.56 -5.97
C GLN A 280 10.62 -17.71 -4.85
N THR A 281 9.84 -16.66 -4.60
CA THR A 281 8.71 -16.63 -3.64
C THR A 281 7.46 -16.11 -4.32
N LEU A 282 6.29 -16.41 -3.75
CA LEU A 282 4.99 -16.02 -4.31
C LEU A 282 4.77 -14.51 -4.32
N ASP A 283 5.42 -13.78 -3.42
CA ASP A 283 5.40 -12.30 -3.38
C ASP A 283 6.31 -11.64 -4.44
N SER A 284 6.95 -12.43 -5.31
CA SER A 284 7.87 -12.00 -6.39
C SER A 284 9.20 -11.38 -5.97
N ILE A 285 9.48 -11.27 -4.68
CA ILE A 285 10.71 -10.62 -4.18
C ILE A 285 11.88 -11.61 -4.10
N GLY A 286 11.60 -12.89 -3.82
CA GLY A 286 12.59 -13.97 -3.71
C GLY A 286 13.51 -13.86 -2.50
N VAL A 287 14.30 -14.92 -2.27
CA VAL A 287 15.29 -15.01 -1.19
C VAL A 287 16.70 -15.06 -1.79
N VAL A 288 17.63 -14.30 -1.21
CA VAL A 288 19.05 -14.31 -1.57
C VAL A 288 19.83 -15.29 -0.68
N PRO A 289 21.00 -15.79 -1.13
CA PRO A 289 21.85 -16.66 -0.32
C PRO A 289 22.33 -15.96 0.96
N LEU A 290 22.13 -16.59 2.13
CA LEU A 290 22.64 -16.03 3.39
C LEU A 290 24.17 -16.04 3.47
N SER A 291 24.80 -16.96 2.75
CA SER A 291 26.26 -17.10 2.64
C SER A 291 26.92 -16.16 1.63
N GLY A 292 26.13 -15.41 0.84
CA GLY A 292 26.63 -14.45 -0.14
C GLY A 292 27.19 -15.03 -1.45
N GLN A 293 27.08 -16.35 -1.68
CA GLN A 293 27.49 -16.97 -2.96
C GLN A 293 26.30 -17.16 -3.90
N ALA A 294 26.31 -16.45 -5.03
CA ALA A 294 25.22 -16.37 -6.02
C ALA A 294 25.30 -17.44 -7.14
N ASP A 295 25.98 -18.57 -6.91
CA ASP A 295 26.30 -19.54 -7.98
C ASP A 295 25.13 -20.47 -8.37
N TYR A 296 23.89 -20.09 -8.10
CA TYR A 296 22.72 -20.93 -8.35
C TYR A 296 21.71 -20.24 -9.26
N THR A 297 21.21 -20.98 -10.26
CA THR A 297 19.94 -20.63 -10.90
C THR A 297 18.84 -20.70 -9.84
N ALA A 298 18.10 -19.60 -9.64
CA ALA A 298 17.04 -19.54 -8.65
C ALA A 298 16.06 -20.71 -8.80
N GLU A 299 15.85 -21.49 -7.74
CA GLU A 299 14.78 -22.48 -7.73
C GLU A 299 13.42 -21.77 -7.84
N GLY A 300 12.45 -22.42 -8.49
CA GLY A 300 11.09 -21.91 -8.58
C GLY A 300 10.38 -21.84 -7.22
N PRO A 301 9.20 -21.18 -7.16
CA PRO A 301 8.44 -21.08 -5.92
C PRO A 301 8.12 -22.45 -5.31
N LEU A 302 7.93 -22.47 -3.99
CA LEU A 302 7.75 -23.72 -3.28
C LEU A 302 6.41 -24.39 -3.66
N SER A 303 6.50 -25.57 -4.27
CA SER A 303 5.34 -26.42 -4.52
C SER A 303 4.99 -27.22 -3.26
N ILE A 304 4.17 -26.63 -2.39
CA ILE A 304 3.78 -27.21 -1.09
C ILE A 304 2.26 -27.37 -1.03
N ASN A 305 1.82 -28.55 -0.58
CA ASN A 305 0.46 -28.71 -0.11
C ASN A 305 0.33 -28.16 1.31
N TRP A 306 -0.21 -26.95 1.45
CA TRP A 306 -0.36 -26.25 2.73
C TRP A 306 -1.28 -26.96 3.75
N ASN A 307 -2.02 -27.98 3.33
CA ASN A 307 -2.82 -28.83 4.21
C ASN A 307 -2.07 -30.08 4.71
N ASP A 308 -0.94 -30.43 4.08
CA ASP A 308 -0.13 -31.59 4.48
C ASP A 308 0.85 -31.22 5.58
N ARG A 309 0.48 -31.55 6.81
CA ARG A 309 1.31 -31.27 8.00
C ARG A 309 2.70 -31.90 7.94
N ARG A 310 2.83 -33.11 7.37
CA ARG A 310 4.13 -33.79 7.31
C ARG A 310 5.06 -33.08 6.33
N ALA A 311 4.52 -32.63 5.20
CA ALA A 311 5.29 -31.84 4.23
C ALA A 311 5.75 -30.51 4.83
N LEU A 312 4.89 -29.82 5.58
CA LEU A 312 5.24 -28.58 6.27
C LEU A 312 6.34 -28.79 7.33
N ASP A 313 6.22 -29.84 8.14
CA ASP A 313 7.21 -30.15 9.18
C ASP A 313 8.56 -30.54 8.56
N ALA A 314 8.57 -31.31 7.46
CA ALA A 314 9.80 -31.67 6.76
C ALA A 314 10.58 -30.44 6.23
N ILE A 315 9.88 -29.39 5.77
CA ILE A 315 10.54 -28.15 5.34
C ILE A 315 11.16 -27.43 6.53
N VAL A 316 10.44 -27.33 7.64
CA VAL A 316 10.94 -26.65 8.83
C VAL A 316 12.14 -27.38 9.45
N GLU A 317 12.21 -28.70 9.34
CA GLU A 317 13.25 -29.51 9.97
C GLU A 317 14.47 -29.71 9.07
N ASP A 318 14.28 -30.16 7.83
CA ASP A 318 15.35 -30.74 7.02
C ASP A 318 15.78 -29.89 5.81
N ALA A 319 15.09 -28.77 5.55
CA ALA A 319 15.41 -27.92 4.40
C ALA A 319 16.63 -27.00 4.63
N SER A 320 17.18 -26.44 3.55
CA SER A 320 18.17 -25.37 3.64
C SER A 320 17.58 -24.10 4.25
N ALA A 321 18.43 -23.22 4.77
CA ALA A 321 18.01 -21.95 5.36
C ALA A 321 17.18 -21.12 4.37
N GLU A 322 17.64 -20.99 3.12
CA GLU A 322 16.99 -20.22 2.06
C GLU A 322 15.60 -20.78 1.74
N ARG A 323 15.45 -22.11 1.75
CA ARG A 323 14.17 -22.79 1.52
C ARG A 323 13.21 -22.58 2.70
N LYS A 324 13.72 -22.54 3.93
CA LYS A 324 12.93 -22.20 5.13
C LYS A 324 12.47 -20.72 5.12
N LEU A 325 13.29 -19.81 4.60
CA LEU A 325 12.94 -18.39 4.44
C LEU A 325 11.91 -18.18 3.33
N ALA A 326 12.05 -18.86 2.20
CA ALA A 326 11.05 -18.85 1.14
C ALA A 326 9.70 -19.38 1.64
N PHE A 327 9.72 -20.45 2.45
CA PHE A 327 8.54 -20.99 3.11
C PHE A 327 7.84 -19.94 4.00
N LEU A 328 8.62 -19.16 4.76
CA LEU A 328 8.07 -18.11 5.62
C LEU A 328 7.36 -17.03 4.78
N ARG A 329 8.00 -16.53 3.72
CA ARG A 329 7.40 -15.51 2.86
C ARG A 329 6.15 -16.01 2.16
N ASP A 330 6.17 -17.22 1.62
CA ASP A 330 5.00 -17.81 0.96
C ASP A 330 3.85 -18.05 1.95
N ALA A 331 4.15 -18.48 3.18
CA ALA A 331 3.15 -18.64 4.24
C ALA A 331 2.51 -17.31 4.64
N GLN A 332 3.30 -16.23 4.66
CA GLN A 332 2.81 -14.89 4.95
C GLN A 332 1.98 -14.31 3.81
N HIS A 333 2.45 -14.44 2.57
CA HIS A 333 1.73 -14.00 1.37
C HIS A 333 0.34 -14.65 1.32
N LYS A 334 0.26 -15.95 1.62
CA LYS A 334 -1.01 -16.70 1.74
C LYS A 334 -1.82 -16.42 3.03
N LYS A 335 -1.40 -15.47 3.86
CA LYS A 335 -2.02 -15.07 5.15
C LYS A 335 -2.13 -16.18 6.20
N LEU A 336 -1.45 -17.32 6.00
CA LEU A 336 -1.57 -18.50 6.86
C LEU A 336 -0.99 -18.29 8.26
N ILE A 337 -0.03 -17.39 8.40
CA ILE A 337 0.60 -17.07 9.69
C ILE A 337 -0.39 -16.45 10.67
N LEU A 338 -1.30 -15.60 10.18
CA LEU A 338 -2.32 -14.97 11.01
C LEU A 338 -3.48 -15.92 11.33
N GLU A 339 -3.85 -16.76 10.36
CA GLU A 339 -5.00 -17.65 10.48
C GLU A 339 -4.70 -18.93 11.28
N ASP A 340 -3.47 -19.45 11.22
CA ASP A 340 -3.08 -20.69 11.89
C ASP A 340 -1.92 -20.47 12.88
N ARG A 341 -2.23 -20.52 14.18
CA ARG A 341 -1.23 -20.50 15.27
C ARG A 341 -0.16 -21.59 15.16
N ARG A 342 -0.43 -22.70 14.47
CA ARG A 342 0.58 -23.73 14.19
C ARG A 342 1.55 -23.26 13.11
N MET A 343 1.07 -22.55 12.09
CA MET A 343 1.91 -21.92 11.09
C MET A 343 2.83 -20.87 11.73
N LEU A 344 2.27 -19.97 12.55
CA LEU A 344 3.07 -19.02 13.31
C LEU A 344 4.18 -19.70 14.12
N ARG A 345 3.85 -20.79 14.84
CA ARG A 345 4.86 -21.54 15.61
C ARG A 345 5.99 -22.11 14.75
N ARG A 346 5.68 -22.57 13.53
CA ARG A 346 6.68 -23.03 12.56
C ARG A 346 7.59 -21.89 12.11
N CYS A 347 7.02 -20.77 11.70
CA CYS A 347 7.79 -19.58 11.30
C CYS A 347 8.67 -19.06 12.44
N LYS A 348 8.16 -19.02 13.67
CA LYS A 348 8.95 -18.68 14.86
C LYS A 348 10.14 -19.61 15.07
N ARG A 349 9.94 -20.92 14.91
CA ARG A 349 11.00 -21.93 15.02
C ARG A 349 12.08 -21.69 13.95
N VAL A 350 11.68 -21.48 12.70
CA VAL A 350 12.60 -21.16 11.59
C VAL A 350 13.46 -19.93 11.91
N LEU A 351 12.83 -18.80 12.26
CA LEU A 351 13.57 -17.57 12.53
C LEU A 351 14.49 -17.70 13.75
N SER A 352 14.06 -18.42 14.80
CA SER A 352 14.88 -18.66 15.98
C SER A 352 16.09 -19.57 15.69
N GLU A 353 15.89 -20.62 14.88
CA GLU A 353 16.95 -21.54 14.45
C GLU A 353 18.02 -20.85 13.61
N LEU A 354 17.60 -19.91 12.77
CA LEU A 354 18.49 -19.09 11.93
C LEU A 354 19.06 -17.86 12.64
N GLU A 355 18.78 -17.69 13.94
CA GLU A 355 19.21 -16.55 14.75
C GLU A 355 18.73 -15.17 14.24
N LEU A 356 17.63 -15.16 13.48
CA LEU A 356 17.00 -13.97 12.89
C LEU A 356 16.05 -13.31 13.90
N TYR A 357 16.60 -12.83 15.00
CA TYR A 357 15.81 -12.34 16.14
C TYR A 357 15.09 -11.01 15.87
N HIS A 358 15.64 -10.18 14.99
CA HIS A 358 14.99 -8.93 14.58
C HIS A 358 13.73 -9.22 13.75
N GLU A 359 13.85 -10.08 12.76
CA GLU A 359 12.75 -10.54 11.91
C GLU A 359 11.72 -11.31 12.75
N LEU A 360 12.16 -12.07 13.76
CA LEU A 360 11.26 -12.71 14.71
C LEU A 360 10.45 -11.69 15.51
N SER A 361 11.08 -10.61 15.98
CA SER A 361 10.37 -9.52 16.65
C SER A 361 9.34 -8.88 15.71
N ASN A 362 9.75 -8.59 14.48
CA ASN A 362 8.90 -8.00 13.46
C ASN A 362 7.69 -8.89 13.13
N LEU A 363 7.89 -10.20 13.07
CA LEU A 363 6.82 -11.18 12.87
C LEU A 363 5.81 -11.20 14.03
N LEU A 364 6.28 -11.00 15.27
CA LEU A 364 5.41 -11.02 16.45
C LEU A 364 4.58 -9.75 16.58
N GLU A 365 5.15 -8.59 16.23
CA GLU A 365 4.41 -7.32 16.18
C GLU A 365 3.23 -7.36 15.21
N LEU A 366 3.26 -8.21 14.18
CA LEU A 366 2.12 -8.43 13.28
C LEU A 366 0.94 -9.13 13.94
N VAL A 367 1.20 -9.98 14.95
CA VAL A 367 0.19 -10.86 15.57
C VAL A 367 -0.37 -10.27 16.85
N ASP A 368 0.41 -9.42 17.51
CA ASP A 368 0.03 -8.76 18.77
C ASP A 368 -0.78 -7.46 18.56
N GLN A 369 -1.01 -7.04 17.30
CA GLN A 369 -1.78 -5.85 16.91
C GLN A 369 -3.30 -6.01 16.97
#